data_AF-A0A419HHF6-F1
#
_entry.id   AF-A0A419HHF6-F1
#
_cell.length_a   1.000
_cell.length_b   1.000
_cell.length_c   1.000
_cell.angle_alpha   90.00
_cell.angle_beta   90.00
_cell.angle_gamma   90.00
#
_symmetry.space_group_name_H-M   'P 1'
#
loop_
_entity.id
_entity.type
_entity.pdbx_description
1 polymer ?
#
loop_
_entity_poly.entity_id
_entity_poly.type
_entity_poly.pdbx_seq_one_letter_code
_entity_poly.pdbx_strand_id
1 'polypeptide(L)'
;MLPDSGPCRLGIVVIPARGLNIPALQYMILAMNREQDLVQFEFFRFPPDTHRLLLALQGGPKVSRRDIEELLVEFQEQAQVDIAYRNKDHGLSEAPPDKFVVVSQCRFEDNFYMAYAPGIAVLAMGNWQRFMAPPSYVEFVQALLVRAAIAALSPSHFQHGHLGTKGCIIDFTENLEDARQKALSGFVCHHCRQLMIADGQPRLADVAIRLLQRDWLGDPADPRSPASVMAALRYDLFVTKGRQETALEAFKSALRQEGPKQVLIVLGGILLAILVLALGLKTGVR
;
A
#
# COMPACT_ATOMS: atom_id res chain seq x y z
N MET A 1 22.77 10.39 -22.56
CA MET A 1 21.48 10.19 -23.25
C MET A 1 21.22 8.70 -23.26
N LEU A 2 20.36 8.22 -22.34
CA LEU A 2 19.82 6.86 -22.47
C LEU A 2 18.83 6.89 -23.65
N PRO A 3 18.77 5.85 -24.49
CA PRO A 3 17.81 5.79 -25.59
C PRO A 3 16.37 5.86 -25.07
N ASP A 4 15.41 6.09 -25.97
CA ASP A 4 13.95 6.02 -25.79
C ASP A 4 13.45 4.67 -25.20
N SER A 5 13.98 4.24 -24.06
CA SER A 5 13.39 3.20 -23.25
C SER A 5 12.20 3.83 -22.55
N GLY A 6 11.00 3.28 -22.76
CA GLY A 6 9.78 3.71 -22.08
C GLY A 6 9.88 3.66 -20.55
N PRO A 7 8.76 3.85 -19.82
CA PRO A 7 8.77 3.84 -18.36
C PRO A 7 9.38 2.54 -17.81
N CYS A 8 10.08 2.62 -16.68
CA CYS A 8 10.56 1.43 -15.97
C CYS A 8 9.37 0.64 -15.42
N ARG A 9 9.22 -0.60 -15.86
CA ARG A 9 8.09 -1.46 -15.53
C ARG A 9 8.37 -2.26 -14.27
N LEU A 10 7.52 -2.09 -13.25
CA LEU A 10 7.54 -2.81 -11.98
C LEU A 10 6.40 -3.81 -11.92
N GLY A 11 6.73 -5.09 -12.01
CA GLY A 11 5.82 -6.20 -11.79
C GLY A 11 5.54 -6.42 -10.31
N ILE A 12 4.31 -6.18 -9.88
CA ILE A 12 3.85 -6.33 -8.50
C ILE A 12 3.16 -7.67 -8.32
N VAL A 13 3.63 -8.42 -7.33
CA VAL A 13 3.04 -9.71 -6.93
C VAL A 13 2.54 -9.57 -5.51
N VAL A 14 1.23 -9.65 -5.30
CA VAL A 14 0.62 -9.56 -3.96
C VAL A 14 0.30 -10.96 -3.47
N ILE A 15 0.94 -11.38 -2.38
CA ILE A 15 0.59 -12.62 -1.70
C ILE A 15 -0.71 -12.39 -0.91
N PRO A 16 -1.79 -13.12 -1.22
CA PRO A 16 -3.06 -12.93 -0.53
C PRO A 16 -2.92 -13.20 0.97
N ALA A 17 -3.50 -12.32 1.78
CA ALA A 17 -3.46 -12.45 3.22
C ALA A 17 -4.74 -11.91 3.86
N ARG A 18 -5.07 -12.41 5.05
CA ARG A 18 -6.33 -12.09 5.73
C ARG A 18 -6.41 -10.59 6.04
N GLY A 19 -7.55 -9.99 5.72
CA GLY A 19 -7.85 -8.58 6.00
C GLY A 19 -7.18 -7.58 5.05
N LEU A 20 -6.44 -8.03 4.03
CA LEU A 20 -5.95 -7.17 2.95
C LEU A 20 -7.05 -6.97 1.90
N ASN A 21 -7.45 -5.72 1.67
CA ASN A 21 -8.32 -5.35 0.56
C ASN A 21 -7.49 -5.28 -0.73
N ILE A 22 -7.25 -6.44 -1.35
CA ILE A 22 -6.46 -6.55 -2.59
C ILE A 22 -7.06 -5.71 -3.73
N PRO A 23 -8.38 -5.73 -4.00
CA PRO A 23 -8.95 -4.86 -5.04
C PRO A 23 -8.65 -3.37 -4.84
N ALA A 24 -8.79 -2.86 -3.61
CA ALA A 24 -8.48 -1.46 -3.31
C ALA A 24 -6.99 -1.16 -3.50
N LEU A 25 -6.11 -2.04 -3.03
CA LEU A 25 -4.67 -1.91 -3.27
C LEU A 25 -4.37 -1.88 -4.77
N GLN A 26 -4.88 -2.85 -5.54
CA GLN A 26 -4.63 -2.95 -6.98
C GLN A 26 -5.11 -1.70 -7.71
N TYR A 27 -6.33 -1.25 -7.41
CA TYR A 27 -6.90 -0.07 -8.04
C TYR A 27 -6.09 1.18 -7.75
N MET A 28 -5.75 1.43 -6.47
CA MET A 28 -4.97 2.61 -6.11
C MET A 28 -3.59 2.61 -6.78
N ILE A 29 -2.92 1.47 -6.81
CA ILE A 29 -1.59 1.38 -7.41
C ILE A 29 -1.64 1.53 -8.94
N LEU A 30 -2.64 0.95 -9.61
CA LEU A 30 -2.82 1.14 -11.05
C LEU A 30 -3.22 2.57 -11.41
N ALA A 31 -3.96 3.26 -10.55
CA ALA A 31 -4.33 4.66 -10.75
C ALA A 31 -3.09 5.58 -10.76
N MET A 32 -2.02 5.24 -10.04
CA MET A 32 -0.75 5.97 -10.08
C MET A 32 -0.11 5.99 -11.47
N ASN A 33 -0.39 5.03 -12.35
CA ASN A 33 0.13 5.03 -13.72
C ASN A 33 -0.36 6.22 -14.56
N ARG A 34 -1.43 6.91 -14.14
CA ARG A 34 -1.92 8.11 -14.82
C ARG A 34 -1.10 9.37 -14.49
N GLU A 35 -0.37 9.34 -13.39
CA GLU A 35 0.24 10.52 -12.79
C GLU A 35 1.72 10.72 -13.17
N GLN A 36 2.31 9.75 -13.86
CA GLN A 36 3.74 9.72 -14.10
C GLN A 36 4.12 8.89 -15.35
N ASP A 37 5.29 9.20 -15.90
CA ASP A 37 5.83 8.69 -17.16
C ASP A 37 7.17 7.96 -17.00
N LEU A 38 7.72 7.88 -15.78
CA LEU A 38 9.04 7.30 -15.50
C LEU A 38 8.97 5.82 -15.11
N VAL A 39 7.84 5.40 -14.59
CA VAL A 39 7.60 4.10 -13.96
C VAL A 39 6.26 3.56 -14.49
N GLN A 40 6.05 2.25 -14.47
CA GLN A 40 4.74 1.68 -14.74
C GLN A 40 4.53 0.50 -13.79
N PHE A 41 3.45 0.52 -13.03
CA PHE A 41 3.10 -0.55 -12.09
C PHE A 41 2.15 -1.55 -12.75
N GLU A 42 2.47 -2.82 -12.67
CA GLU A 42 1.71 -3.89 -13.31
C GLU A 42 1.50 -5.04 -12.34
N PHE A 43 0.29 -5.60 -12.23
CA PHE A 43 0.06 -6.72 -11.33
C PHE A 43 0.21 -8.05 -12.05
N PHE A 44 1.04 -8.93 -11.51
CA PHE A 44 1.18 -10.30 -11.95
C PHE A 44 0.67 -11.26 -10.90
N ARG A 45 0.05 -12.35 -11.37
CA ARG A 45 -0.35 -13.48 -10.54
C ARG A 45 0.48 -14.68 -10.95
N PHE A 46 1.04 -15.32 -9.93
CA PHE A 46 1.74 -16.59 -10.03
C PHE A 46 1.02 -17.56 -9.08
N PRO A 47 0.89 -18.84 -9.45
CA PRO A 47 0.43 -19.85 -8.51
C PRO A 47 1.36 -19.84 -7.28
N PRO A 48 0.82 -19.84 -6.05
CA PRO A 48 1.67 -19.63 -4.89
C PRO A 48 2.63 -20.79 -4.59
N ASP A 49 2.35 -21.97 -5.15
CA ASP A 49 3.07 -23.22 -5.01
C ASP A 49 4.17 -23.43 -6.07
N THR A 50 4.24 -22.59 -7.10
CA THR A 50 5.24 -22.75 -8.17
C THR A 50 6.58 -22.10 -7.85
N HIS A 51 6.63 -21.15 -6.91
CA HIS A 51 7.87 -20.43 -6.58
C HIS A 51 8.22 -20.54 -5.10
N ARG A 52 9.46 -20.97 -4.84
CA ARG A 52 10.01 -21.14 -3.49
C ARG A 52 9.99 -19.85 -2.68
N LEU A 53 10.25 -18.70 -3.32
CA LEU A 53 10.14 -17.39 -2.67
C LEU A 53 8.72 -17.12 -2.17
N LEU A 54 7.71 -17.33 -3.02
CA LEU A 54 6.32 -17.05 -2.63
C LEU A 54 5.87 -17.96 -1.49
N LEU A 55 6.25 -19.24 -1.52
CA LEU A 55 6.03 -20.18 -0.41
C LEU A 55 6.70 -19.72 0.88
N ALA A 56 7.97 -19.31 0.83
CA ALA A 56 8.71 -18.82 2.01
C ALA A 56 8.08 -17.56 2.61
N LEU A 57 7.40 -16.75 1.78
CA LEU A 57 6.74 -15.52 2.18
C LEU A 57 5.27 -15.69 2.58
N GLN A 58 4.65 -16.87 2.41
CA GLN A 58 3.31 -17.14 2.92
C GLN A 58 3.34 -17.26 4.46
N GLY A 59 2.53 -16.44 5.14
CA GLY A 59 2.69 -16.17 6.57
C GLY A 59 2.74 -17.38 7.51
N GLY A 60 3.62 -17.32 8.52
CA GLY A 60 3.64 -18.26 9.65
C GLY A 60 4.79 -18.01 10.65
N PRO A 61 6.05 -17.93 10.20
CA PRO A 61 7.18 -17.51 11.03
C PRO A 61 7.83 -16.19 10.56
N LYS A 62 8.77 -15.69 11.36
CA LYS A 62 9.70 -14.66 10.92
C LYS A 62 10.59 -15.24 9.81
N VAL A 63 10.91 -14.43 8.81
CA VAL A 63 11.74 -14.80 7.67
C VAL A 63 13.07 -14.07 7.80
N SER A 64 14.19 -14.78 7.73
CA SER A 64 15.51 -14.15 7.64
C SER A 64 15.67 -13.50 6.26
N ARG A 65 16.06 -12.22 6.22
CA ARG A 65 16.35 -11.54 4.94
C ARG A 65 17.55 -12.16 4.22
N ARG A 66 18.49 -12.77 4.96
CA ARG A 66 19.65 -13.47 4.39
C ARG A 66 19.23 -14.76 3.70
N ASP A 67 18.28 -15.49 4.30
CA ASP A 67 17.87 -16.81 3.83
C ASP A 67 17.03 -16.73 2.54
N ILE A 68 16.44 -15.57 2.25
CA ILE A 68 15.67 -15.34 1.02
C ILE A 68 16.49 -14.68 -0.09
N GLU A 69 17.75 -14.28 0.13
CA GLU A 69 18.54 -13.53 -0.86
C GLU A 69 18.70 -14.31 -2.17
N GLU A 70 19.02 -15.60 -2.10
CA GLU A 70 19.10 -16.48 -3.27
C GLU A 70 17.71 -16.69 -3.91
N LEU A 71 16.66 -16.81 -3.09
CA LEU A 71 15.28 -17.02 -3.57
C LEU A 71 14.74 -15.79 -4.32
N LEU A 72 15.22 -14.59 -3.98
CA LEU A 72 14.87 -13.35 -4.68
C LEU A 72 15.34 -13.40 -6.14
N VAL A 73 16.61 -13.74 -6.36
CA VAL A 73 17.21 -13.83 -7.70
C VAL A 73 16.56 -14.96 -8.49
N GLU A 74 16.41 -16.15 -7.88
CA GLU A 74 15.74 -17.31 -8.48
C GLU A 74 14.32 -16.93 -8.96
N PHE A 75 13.54 -16.24 -8.12
CA PHE A 75 12.19 -15.82 -8.48
C PHE A 75 12.18 -14.84 -9.65
N GLN A 76 13.08 -13.85 -9.66
CA GLN A 76 13.11 -12.84 -10.74
C GLN A 76 13.36 -13.49 -12.11
N GLU A 77 14.30 -14.43 -12.19
CA GLU A 77 14.59 -15.16 -13.43
C GLU A 77 13.41 -16.03 -13.86
N GLN A 78 12.85 -16.82 -12.94
CA GLN A 78 11.70 -17.69 -13.23
C GLN A 78 10.47 -16.89 -13.66
N ALA A 79 10.16 -15.80 -12.95
CA ALA A 79 9.01 -14.94 -13.25
C ALA A 79 9.11 -14.32 -14.65
N GLN A 80 10.31 -13.93 -15.09
CA GLN A 80 10.53 -13.41 -16.45
C GLN A 80 10.29 -14.49 -17.50
N VAL A 81 10.79 -15.70 -17.28
CA VAL A 81 10.55 -16.85 -18.18
C VAL A 81 9.06 -17.19 -18.27
N ASP A 82 8.37 -17.27 -17.12
CA ASP A 82 6.95 -17.58 -17.07
C ASP A 82 6.08 -16.52 -17.76
N ILE A 83 6.42 -15.24 -17.60
CA ILE A 83 5.72 -14.15 -18.32
C ILE A 83 5.99 -14.26 -19.83
N ALA A 84 7.24 -14.45 -20.24
CA ALA A 84 7.58 -14.58 -21.66
C ALA A 84 6.88 -15.79 -22.31
N TYR A 85 6.79 -16.91 -21.59
CA TYR A 85 6.05 -18.09 -22.03
C TYR A 85 4.55 -17.80 -22.18
N ARG A 86 3.91 -17.20 -21.17
CA ARG A 86 2.49 -16.82 -21.22
C ARG A 86 2.19 -15.82 -22.34
N ASN A 87 3.08 -14.83 -22.55
CA ASN A 87 2.92 -13.87 -23.64
C ASN A 87 2.98 -14.58 -24.99
N LYS A 88 3.91 -15.50 -25.19
CA LYS A 88 3.98 -16.32 -26.41
C LYS A 88 2.74 -17.19 -26.60
N ASP A 89 2.27 -17.86 -25.54
CA ASP A 89 1.08 -18.73 -25.57
C ASP A 89 -0.19 -17.94 -25.95
N HIS A 90 -0.30 -16.69 -25.49
CA HIS A 90 -1.41 -15.79 -25.82
C HIS A 90 -1.18 -14.94 -27.09
N GLY A 91 -0.07 -15.11 -27.80
CA GLY A 91 0.26 -14.31 -28.99
C GLY A 91 0.52 -12.83 -28.72
N LEU A 92 0.93 -12.48 -27.50
CA LEU A 92 1.28 -11.13 -27.07
C LEU A 92 2.77 -10.86 -27.32
N SER A 93 3.10 -9.63 -27.75
CA SER A 93 4.47 -9.20 -28.05
C SER A 93 5.13 -8.39 -26.93
N GLU A 94 4.49 -8.31 -25.76
CA GLU A 94 4.98 -7.51 -24.65
C GLU A 94 6.14 -8.22 -23.94
N ALA A 95 7.20 -7.48 -23.59
CA ALA A 95 8.30 -8.03 -22.80
C ALA A 95 7.87 -8.21 -21.32
N PRO A 96 8.54 -9.06 -20.53
CA PRO A 96 8.38 -9.05 -19.07
C PRO A 96 8.76 -7.68 -18.46
N PRO A 97 8.30 -7.37 -17.24
CA PRO A 97 8.67 -6.13 -16.54
C PRO A 97 10.17 -6.12 -16.16
N ASP A 98 10.72 -4.92 -16.03
CA ASP A 98 12.15 -4.70 -15.73
C ASP A 98 12.54 -5.17 -14.34
N LYS A 99 11.64 -4.99 -13.37
CA LYS A 99 11.83 -5.27 -11.94
C LYS A 99 10.57 -5.87 -11.34
N PHE A 100 10.72 -6.58 -10.23
CA PHE A 100 9.60 -7.11 -9.45
C PHE A 100 9.52 -6.53 -8.04
N VAL A 101 8.30 -6.41 -7.52
CA VAL A 101 8.05 -6.15 -6.10
C VAL A 101 7.03 -7.13 -5.57
N VAL A 102 7.43 -7.96 -4.61
CA VAL A 102 6.53 -8.90 -3.93
C VAL A 102 6.00 -8.26 -2.66
N VAL A 103 4.69 -8.14 -2.51
CA VAL A 103 4.03 -7.64 -1.30
C VAL A 103 3.49 -8.81 -0.50
N SER A 104 3.98 -8.98 0.73
CA SER A 104 3.57 -10.07 1.62
C SER A 104 3.24 -9.58 3.03
N GLN A 105 2.44 -10.35 3.78
CA GLN A 105 2.24 -10.17 5.22
C GLN A 105 3.27 -10.92 6.09
N CYS A 106 4.37 -11.43 5.52
CA CYS A 106 5.48 -11.97 6.30
C CYS A 106 6.12 -10.90 7.20
N ARG A 107 6.88 -11.35 8.19
CA ARG A 107 7.71 -10.49 9.06
C ARG A 107 9.16 -10.86 8.86
N PHE A 108 10.04 -9.88 8.66
CA PHE A 108 11.47 -10.15 8.73
C PHE A 108 11.94 -10.26 10.18
N GLU A 109 12.95 -11.10 10.42
CA GLU A 109 13.50 -11.35 11.76
C GLU A 109 14.07 -10.10 12.42
N ASP A 110 14.68 -9.23 11.62
CA ASP A 110 15.31 -7.97 11.98
C ASP A 110 14.34 -6.77 11.92
N ASN A 111 13.05 -7.04 11.77
CA ASN A 111 11.97 -6.07 11.73
C ASN A 111 11.98 -5.07 10.56
N PHE A 112 12.81 -5.30 9.54
CA PHE A 112 12.76 -4.49 8.33
C PHE A 112 11.42 -4.66 7.59
N TYR A 113 11.04 -3.64 6.83
CA TYR A 113 9.89 -3.70 5.91
C TYR A 113 10.27 -4.14 4.50
N MET A 114 11.56 -4.14 4.16
CA MET A 114 12.01 -4.38 2.80
C MET A 114 13.28 -5.23 2.76
N ALA A 115 13.31 -6.16 1.82
CA ALA A 115 14.50 -6.87 1.36
C ALA A 115 14.66 -6.61 -0.14
N TYR A 116 15.89 -6.58 -0.62
CA TYR A 116 16.18 -6.27 -2.02
C TYR A 116 17.28 -7.18 -2.55
N ALA A 117 17.17 -7.53 -3.82
CA ALA A 117 18.23 -8.05 -4.66
C ALA A 117 18.20 -7.32 -6.01
N PRO A 118 19.25 -7.40 -6.84
CA PRO A 118 19.18 -6.86 -8.20
C PRO A 118 17.95 -7.42 -8.92
N GLY A 119 17.07 -6.55 -9.42
CA GLY A 119 15.88 -7.00 -10.15
C GLY A 119 14.59 -7.12 -9.33
N ILE A 120 14.67 -7.13 -7.99
CA ILE A 120 13.53 -7.50 -7.16
C ILE A 120 13.57 -6.90 -5.75
N ALA A 121 12.39 -6.56 -5.22
CA ALA A 121 12.19 -6.22 -3.82
C ALA A 121 11.06 -7.06 -3.19
N VAL A 122 11.14 -7.27 -1.89
CA VAL A 122 10.03 -7.80 -1.07
C VAL A 122 9.61 -6.73 -0.07
N LEU A 123 8.32 -6.49 0.03
CA LEU A 123 7.69 -5.69 1.08
C LEU A 123 7.08 -6.62 2.13
N ALA A 124 7.66 -6.64 3.32
CA ALA A 124 7.21 -7.45 4.46
C ALA A 124 6.30 -6.63 5.38
N MET A 125 5.00 -6.77 5.18
CA MET A 125 3.98 -5.95 5.82
C MET A 125 3.45 -6.53 7.13
N GLY A 126 3.98 -7.66 7.59
CA GLY A 126 3.52 -8.32 8.82
C GLY A 126 3.79 -7.49 10.09
N ASN A 127 4.74 -6.56 10.03
CA ASN A 127 5.04 -5.62 11.11
C ASN A 127 4.13 -4.38 11.11
N TRP A 128 3.33 -4.17 10.06
CA TRP A 128 2.38 -3.08 10.05
C TRP A 128 1.31 -3.28 11.12
N GLN A 129 1.09 -2.27 11.96
CA GLN A 129 0.14 -2.28 13.06
C GLN A 129 -0.80 -1.09 13.00
N ARG A 130 -1.97 -1.21 13.64
CA ARG A 130 -2.99 -0.14 13.65
C ARG A 130 -2.50 1.17 14.27
N PHE A 131 -1.57 1.13 15.24
CA PHE A 131 -1.01 2.35 15.84
C PHE A 131 -0.13 3.15 14.87
N MET A 132 0.32 2.50 13.77
CA MET A 132 1.02 3.19 12.70
C MET A 132 0.07 4.01 11.83
N ALA A 133 -1.25 3.93 12.06
CA ALA A 133 -2.22 4.76 11.38
C ALA A 133 -2.35 6.15 12.05
N PRO A 134 -2.50 7.22 11.25
CA PRO A 134 -2.29 7.23 9.80
C PRO A 134 -0.79 7.05 9.47
N PRO A 135 -0.43 6.47 8.30
CA PRO A 135 -1.28 6.14 7.15
C PRO A 135 -2.04 4.81 7.29
N SER A 136 -3.01 4.61 6.41
CA SER A 136 -3.64 3.31 6.17
C SER A 136 -2.62 2.28 5.64
N TYR A 137 -2.95 0.98 5.68
CA TYR A 137 -2.06 -0.08 5.20
C TYR A 137 -1.80 0.07 3.70
N VAL A 138 -2.82 0.44 2.92
CA VAL A 138 -2.72 0.58 1.47
C VAL A 138 -1.85 1.78 1.12
N GLU A 139 -2.01 2.90 1.81
CA GLU A 139 -1.12 4.07 1.69
C GLU A 139 0.32 3.75 2.13
N PHE A 140 0.51 2.89 3.12
CA PHE A 140 1.84 2.46 3.54
C PHE A 140 2.50 1.56 2.48
N VAL A 141 1.75 0.60 1.89
CA VAL A 141 2.23 -0.20 0.75
C VAL A 141 2.59 0.70 -0.43
N GLN A 142 1.76 1.70 -0.73
CA GLN A 142 2.04 2.68 -1.78
C GLN A 142 3.35 3.41 -1.53
N ALA A 143 3.59 3.89 -0.31
CA ALA A 143 4.82 4.58 0.04
C ALA A 143 6.04 3.67 -0.18
N LEU A 144 5.95 2.40 0.23
CA LEU A 144 7.02 1.43 0.02
C LEU A 144 7.19 1.04 -1.46
N LEU A 145 6.13 1.02 -2.26
CA LEU A 145 6.21 0.82 -3.72
C LEU A 145 6.87 2.00 -4.43
N VAL A 146 6.55 3.24 -4.04
CA VAL A 146 7.24 4.43 -4.54
C VAL A 146 8.73 4.38 -4.17
N ARG A 147 9.06 3.94 -2.95
CA ARG A 147 10.45 3.70 -2.56
C ARG A 147 11.13 2.63 -3.41
N ALA A 148 10.46 1.51 -3.69
CA ALA A 148 10.99 0.46 -4.56
C ALA A 148 11.22 0.98 -5.99
N ALA A 149 10.32 1.82 -6.51
CA ALA A 149 10.47 2.48 -7.80
C ALA A 149 11.68 3.42 -7.84
N ILE A 150 11.91 4.19 -6.77
CA ILE A 150 13.12 5.01 -6.63
C ILE A 150 14.37 4.13 -6.68
N ALA A 151 14.41 3.02 -5.93
CA ALA A 151 15.55 2.12 -5.93
C ALA A 151 15.79 1.44 -7.30
N ALA A 152 14.72 1.22 -8.09
CA ALA A 152 14.81 0.67 -9.44
C ALA A 152 15.44 1.66 -10.43
N LEU A 153 15.09 2.94 -10.35
CA LEU A 153 15.56 3.99 -11.26
C LEU A 153 16.85 4.69 -10.81
N SER A 154 17.13 4.70 -9.52
CA SER A 154 18.29 5.36 -8.90
C SER A 154 19.06 4.35 -8.05
N PRO A 155 19.99 3.58 -8.66
CA PRO A 155 20.74 2.52 -7.98
C PRO A 155 21.53 3.00 -6.77
N SER A 156 21.93 4.28 -6.74
CA SER A 156 22.59 4.88 -5.58
C SER A 156 21.74 4.75 -4.32
N HIS A 157 20.41 4.69 -4.41
CA HIS A 157 19.53 4.53 -3.25
C HIS A 157 19.38 3.08 -2.74
N PHE A 158 19.95 2.09 -3.43
CA PHE A 158 19.89 0.69 -2.98
C PHE A 158 20.56 0.49 -1.61
N GLN A 159 21.63 1.25 -1.33
CA GLN A 159 22.44 1.15 -0.11
C GLN A 159 22.37 2.40 0.79
N HIS A 160 21.76 3.48 0.30
CA HIS A 160 21.78 4.78 1.00
C HIS A 160 20.42 5.10 1.63
N GLY A 161 20.20 4.60 2.85
CA GLY A 161 19.11 5.03 3.73
C GLY A 161 19.57 6.13 4.68
N HIS A 162 18.70 7.07 5.04
CA HIS A 162 19.03 7.99 6.13
C HIS A 162 18.89 7.30 7.47
N LEU A 163 19.94 7.23 8.28
CA LEU A 163 19.85 6.66 9.63
C LEU A 163 18.84 7.43 10.50
N GLY A 164 18.82 8.77 10.41
CA GLY A 164 17.89 9.61 11.16
C GLY A 164 16.56 9.83 10.44
N THR A 165 15.47 9.92 11.20
CA THR A 165 14.11 10.24 10.71
C THR A 165 14.04 11.70 10.27
N LYS A 166 13.90 11.93 8.96
CA LYS A 166 13.71 13.25 8.32
C LYS A 166 12.29 13.43 7.77
N GLY A 167 11.44 12.40 7.86
CA GLY A 167 10.19 12.31 7.11
C GLY A 167 10.40 12.03 5.63
N CYS A 168 11.63 11.71 5.21
CA CYS A 168 11.95 11.39 3.82
C CYS A 168 11.51 9.96 3.51
N ILE A 169 11.02 9.70 2.29
CA ILE A 169 10.62 8.36 1.86
C ILE A 169 11.76 7.32 1.96
N ILE A 170 13.02 7.78 1.92
CA ILE A 170 14.24 6.98 1.99
C ILE A 170 14.79 6.83 3.43
N ASP A 171 14.08 7.34 4.44
CA ASP A 171 14.49 7.13 5.84
C ASP A 171 14.62 5.64 6.17
N PHE A 172 15.73 5.28 6.79
CA PHE A 172 15.81 4.06 7.59
C PHE A 172 14.97 4.28 8.85
N THR A 173 14.30 3.23 9.31
CA THR A 173 13.41 3.35 10.46
C THR A 173 13.70 2.23 11.42
N GLU A 174 14.46 2.56 12.44
CA GLU A 174 14.78 1.66 13.55
C GLU A 174 13.53 1.38 14.40
N ASN A 175 12.75 2.42 14.71
CA ASN A 175 11.52 2.32 15.48
C ASN A 175 10.29 2.26 14.58
N LEU A 176 9.48 1.21 14.66
CA LEU A 176 8.29 1.05 13.81
C LEU A 176 7.29 2.23 13.92
N GLU A 177 7.26 2.92 15.05
CA GLU A 177 6.41 4.10 15.27
C GLU A 177 6.79 5.28 14.36
N ASP A 178 8.07 5.40 14.01
CA ASP A 178 8.58 6.45 13.11
C ASP A 178 8.31 6.11 11.64
N ALA A 179 7.99 4.84 11.33
CA ALA A 179 7.77 4.40 9.96
C ALA A 179 6.60 5.15 9.31
N ARG A 180 5.61 5.59 10.09
CA ARG A 180 4.48 6.38 9.58
C ARG A 180 4.91 7.73 9.01
N GLN A 181 5.97 8.34 9.54
CA GLN A 181 6.40 9.68 9.14
C GLN A 181 6.75 9.74 7.66
N LYS A 182 7.44 8.72 7.12
CA LYS A 182 7.82 8.71 5.70
C LYS A 182 6.62 8.62 4.74
N ALA A 183 5.53 8.00 5.18
CA ALA A 183 4.34 7.79 4.37
C ALA A 183 3.34 8.95 4.47
N LEU A 184 3.34 9.69 5.60
CA LEU A 184 2.53 10.89 5.80
C LEU A 184 3.16 12.14 5.20
N SER A 185 4.47 12.31 5.34
CA SER A 185 5.15 13.55 4.93
C SER A 185 5.21 13.71 3.42
N GLY A 186 5.19 12.61 2.65
CA GLY A 186 5.25 12.65 1.18
C GLY A 186 6.47 13.39 0.63
N PHE A 187 7.60 13.30 1.32
CA PHE A 187 8.76 14.17 1.14
C PHE A 187 9.99 13.41 0.65
N VAL A 188 10.81 14.08 -0.17
CA VAL A 188 12.15 13.65 -0.59
C VAL A 188 13.15 14.73 -0.22
N CYS A 189 14.14 14.42 0.61
CA CYS A 189 15.10 15.42 1.07
C CYS A 189 16.09 15.85 -0.03
N HIS A 190 16.75 16.99 0.19
CA HIS A 190 17.72 17.54 -0.76
C HIS A 190 18.82 16.53 -1.13
N HIS A 191 19.38 15.80 -0.15
CA HIS A 191 20.42 14.80 -0.40
C HIS A 191 19.95 13.68 -1.33
N CYS A 192 18.78 13.08 -1.06
CA CYS A 192 18.20 12.05 -1.94
C CYS A 192 17.90 12.59 -3.34
N ARG A 193 17.40 13.83 -3.44
CA ARG A 193 17.19 14.47 -4.75
C ARG A 193 18.51 14.59 -5.53
N GLN A 194 19.59 15.00 -4.89
CA GLN A 194 20.91 15.11 -5.55
C GLN A 194 21.41 13.75 -6.03
N LEU A 195 21.22 12.69 -5.25
CA LEU A 195 21.56 11.32 -5.67
C LEU A 195 20.74 10.87 -6.90
N MET A 196 19.43 11.17 -6.94
CA MET A 196 18.60 10.87 -8.12
C MET A 196 19.08 11.64 -9.36
N ILE A 197 19.44 12.91 -9.20
CA ILE A 197 20.01 13.72 -10.30
C ILE A 197 21.33 13.12 -10.79
N ALA A 198 22.21 12.71 -9.88
CA ALA A 198 23.50 12.09 -10.20
C ALA A 198 23.32 10.74 -10.94
N ASP A 199 22.28 9.98 -10.62
CA ASP A 199 21.90 8.76 -11.33
C ASP A 199 21.18 9.01 -12.68
N GLY A 200 21.11 10.27 -13.12
CA GLY A 200 20.48 10.66 -14.39
C GLY A 200 18.96 10.76 -14.34
N GLN A 201 18.36 10.84 -13.14
CA GLN A 201 16.92 10.87 -12.90
C GLN A 201 16.44 12.19 -12.26
N PRO A 202 16.59 13.35 -12.94
CA PRO A 202 16.32 14.65 -12.32
C PRO A 202 14.85 14.89 -11.96
N ARG A 203 13.90 14.21 -12.63
CA ARG A 203 12.46 14.34 -12.40
C ARG A 203 11.91 13.37 -11.34
N LEU A 204 12.70 12.38 -10.92
CA LEU A 204 12.22 11.26 -10.09
C LEU A 204 11.72 11.71 -8.72
N ALA A 205 12.39 12.68 -8.09
CA ALA A 205 11.97 13.21 -6.80
C ALA A 205 10.58 13.86 -6.88
N ASP A 206 10.31 14.65 -7.92
CA ASP A 206 9.04 15.34 -8.08
C ASP A 206 7.90 14.37 -8.42
N VAL A 207 8.19 13.35 -9.24
CA VAL A 207 7.26 12.25 -9.50
C VAL A 207 6.92 11.50 -8.21
N ALA A 208 7.92 11.12 -7.42
CA ALA A 208 7.71 10.43 -6.15
C ALA A 208 6.86 11.26 -5.17
N ILE A 209 7.16 12.55 -5.03
CA ILE A 209 6.38 13.47 -4.19
C ILE A 209 4.93 13.54 -4.68
N ARG A 210 4.69 13.72 -5.98
CA ARG A 210 3.33 13.77 -6.55
C ARG A 210 2.52 12.51 -6.25
N LEU A 211 3.13 11.34 -6.42
CA LEU A 211 2.47 10.06 -6.09
C LEU A 211 2.08 9.99 -4.61
N LEU A 212 2.94 10.46 -3.71
CA LEU A 212 2.75 10.42 -2.25
C LEU A 212 1.82 11.51 -1.71
N GLN A 213 1.69 12.65 -2.38
CA GLN A 213 0.79 13.74 -1.99
C GLN A 213 -0.69 13.39 -2.20
N ARG A 214 -0.98 12.44 -3.09
CA ARG A 214 -2.32 11.87 -3.29
C ARG A 214 -3.41 12.87 -3.71
N ASP A 215 -3.04 14.10 -4.08
CA ASP A 215 -3.98 15.09 -4.66
C ASP A 215 -4.68 14.54 -5.91
N TRP A 216 -4.02 13.62 -6.62
CA TRP A 216 -4.55 12.90 -7.78
C TRP A 216 -5.71 11.93 -7.46
N LEU A 217 -5.97 11.61 -6.19
CA LEU A 217 -7.12 10.78 -5.81
C LEU A 217 -8.46 11.46 -6.13
N GLY A 218 -8.48 12.80 -6.19
CA GLY A 218 -9.67 13.58 -6.50
C GLY A 218 -10.74 13.58 -5.41
N ASP A 219 -11.90 14.13 -5.75
CA ASP A 219 -13.04 14.29 -4.84
C ASP A 219 -13.82 12.97 -4.70
N PRO A 220 -14.04 12.43 -3.47
CA PRO A 220 -14.90 11.27 -3.25
C PRO A 220 -16.32 11.39 -3.82
N ALA A 221 -16.83 12.61 -4.00
CA ALA A 221 -18.14 12.88 -4.59
C ALA A 221 -18.17 12.71 -6.13
N ASP A 222 -17.02 12.76 -6.80
CA ASP A 222 -16.93 12.47 -8.24
C ASP A 222 -16.84 10.94 -8.47
N PRO A 223 -17.84 10.29 -9.10
CA PRO A 223 -17.86 8.85 -9.30
C PRO A 223 -16.72 8.32 -10.19
N ARG A 224 -15.99 9.20 -10.89
CA ARG A 224 -14.85 8.84 -11.73
C ARG A 224 -13.51 9.02 -11.02
N SER A 225 -13.50 9.64 -9.84
CA SER A 225 -12.27 9.86 -9.09
C SER A 225 -11.77 8.55 -8.47
N PRO A 226 -10.44 8.37 -8.35
CA PRO A 226 -9.91 7.24 -7.61
C PRO A 226 -10.45 7.13 -6.18
N ALA A 227 -10.67 8.24 -5.50
CA ALA A 227 -11.24 8.29 -4.15
C ALA A 227 -12.64 7.64 -4.07
N SER A 228 -13.53 7.95 -5.02
CA SER A 228 -14.89 7.41 -5.05
C SER A 228 -14.91 5.90 -5.33
N VAL A 229 -14.08 5.43 -6.26
CA VAL A 229 -13.96 3.99 -6.56
C VAL A 229 -13.39 3.23 -5.35
N MET A 230 -12.42 3.81 -4.65
CA MET A 230 -11.85 3.21 -3.44
C MET A 230 -12.91 3.08 -2.33
N ALA A 231 -13.73 4.11 -2.12
CA ALA A 231 -14.86 4.06 -1.19
C ALA A 231 -15.87 2.96 -1.60
N ALA A 232 -16.17 2.82 -2.89
CA ALA A 232 -17.04 1.75 -3.42
C ALA A 232 -16.46 0.34 -3.18
N LEU A 233 -15.13 0.21 -3.16
CA LEU A 233 -14.42 -1.01 -2.76
C LEU A 233 -14.37 -1.22 -1.24
N ARG A 234 -15.14 -0.43 -0.47
CA ARG A 234 -15.19 -0.43 1.00
C ARG A 234 -13.82 -0.16 1.63
N TYR A 235 -13.04 0.68 0.96
CA TYR A 235 -11.78 1.19 1.47
C TYR A 235 -11.87 2.70 1.58
N ASP A 236 -12.09 3.18 2.80
CA ASP A 236 -12.06 4.61 3.05
C ASP A 236 -10.60 5.04 3.24
N LEU A 237 -10.07 5.75 2.23
CA LEU A 237 -8.70 6.30 2.25
C LEU A 237 -8.53 7.41 3.30
N PHE A 238 -9.62 8.06 3.73
CA PHE A 238 -9.62 9.22 4.62
C PHE A 238 -10.04 8.86 6.05
N VAL A 239 -10.62 7.69 6.27
CA VAL A 239 -10.71 7.09 7.60
C VAL A 239 -9.36 6.44 7.90
N THR A 240 -8.71 6.98 8.94
CA THR A 240 -7.38 6.65 9.49
C THR A 240 -7.20 5.19 9.98
N LYS A 241 -7.75 4.20 9.28
CA LYS A 241 -7.74 2.79 9.69
C LYS A 241 -7.43 1.91 8.48
N GLY A 242 -6.17 1.49 8.40
CA GLY A 242 -5.62 0.65 7.35
C GLY A 242 -6.13 -0.78 7.19
N ARG A 243 -7.38 -1.11 7.57
CA ARG A 243 -7.96 -2.44 7.34
C ARG A 243 -9.42 -2.27 6.90
N GLN A 244 -9.92 -3.23 6.13
CA GLN A 244 -11.34 -3.30 5.78
C GLN A 244 -12.18 -3.14 7.04
N GLU A 245 -13.13 -2.20 7.05
CA GLU A 245 -13.95 -1.94 8.22
C GLU A 245 -14.70 -3.22 8.64
N THR A 246 -14.65 -3.54 9.93
CA THR A 246 -15.54 -4.57 10.48
C THR A 246 -16.98 -4.07 10.46
N ALA A 247 -17.98 -4.97 10.42
CA ALA A 247 -19.39 -4.57 10.40
C ALA A 247 -19.77 -3.61 11.56
N LEU A 248 -19.16 -3.79 12.74
CA LEU A 248 -19.32 -2.91 13.89
C LEU A 248 -18.70 -1.52 13.66
N GLU A 249 -17.57 -1.45 12.97
CA GLU A 249 -16.90 -0.20 12.64
C GLU A 249 -17.62 0.55 11.53
N ALA A 250 -18.12 -0.15 10.51
CA ALA A 250 -18.98 0.41 9.46
C ALA A 250 -20.26 0.99 10.06
N PHE A 251 -20.89 0.28 11.02
CA PHE A 251 -22.04 0.78 11.77
C PHE A 251 -21.70 2.03 12.61
N LYS A 252 -20.54 2.06 13.28
CA LYS A 252 -20.07 3.24 14.04
C LYS A 252 -19.69 4.42 13.13
N SER A 253 -19.16 4.16 11.95
CA SER A 253 -18.82 5.18 10.94
C SER A 253 -20.10 5.78 10.35
N ALA A 254 -21.07 4.95 9.99
CA ALA A 254 -22.41 5.38 9.56
C ALA A 254 -23.10 6.24 10.64
N LEU A 255 -23.04 5.82 11.92
CA LEU A 255 -23.53 6.62 13.05
C LEU A 255 -22.81 7.97 13.24
N ARG A 256 -21.53 8.07 12.85
CA ARG A 256 -20.76 9.32 12.91
C ARG A 256 -21.05 10.24 11.72
N GLN A 257 -21.18 9.68 10.52
CA GLN A 257 -21.44 10.44 9.29
C GLN A 257 -22.88 10.95 9.21
N GLU A 258 -23.86 10.25 9.80
CA GLU A 258 -25.25 10.72 9.85
C GLU A 258 -25.55 11.76 10.95
N GLY A 259 -24.55 12.12 11.76
CA GLY A 259 -24.62 13.26 12.67
C GLY A 259 -25.69 13.19 13.78
N PRO A 260 -25.79 14.23 14.63
CA PRO A 260 -26.57 14.24 15.87
C PRO A 260 -28.08 14.06 15.70
N LYS A 261 -28.62 14.11 14.46
CA LYS A 261 -30.05 13.95 14.19
C LYS A 261 -30.55 12.54 14.50
N GLN A 262 -29.81 11.50 14.12
CA GLN A 262 -30.23 10.14 14.45
C GLN A 262 -30.00 9.79 15.92
N VAL A 263 -28.93 10.31 16.53
CA VAL A 263 -28.68 10.14 17.96
C VAL A 263 -29.79 10.82 18.79
N LEU A 264 -30.28 12.00 18.38
CA LEU A 264 -31.43 12.66 18.98
C LEU A 264 -32.74 11.90 18.78
N ILE A 265 -32.96 11.28 17.62
CA ILE A 265 -34.17 10.48 17.35
C ILE A 265 -34.16 9.19 18.19
N VAL A 266 -33.02 8.52 18.31
CA VAL A 266 -32.89 7.30 19.11
C VAL A 266 -32.96 7.63 20.61
N LEU A 267 -32.23 8.64 21.09
CA LEU A 267 -32.33 9.08 22.48
C LEU A 267 -33.74 9.60 22.80
N GLY A 268 -34.35 10.37 21.90
CA GLY A 268 -35.71 10.87 22.03
C GLY A 268 -36.75 9.74 22.06
N GLY A 269 -36.58 8.71 21.22
CA GLY A 269 -37.43 7.52 21.21
C GLY A 269 -37.30 6.71 22.50
N ILE A 270 -36.08 6.55 23.02
CA ILE A 270 -35.84 5.87 24.30
C ILE A 270 -36.45 6.67 25.46
N LEU A 271 -36.25 7.99 25.49
CA LEU A 271 -36.86 8.88 26.50
C LEU A 271 -38.38 8.83 26.46
N LEU A 272 -38.98 8.86 25.27
CA LEU A 272 -40.43 8.78 25.09
C LEU A 272 -40.96 7.42 25.56
N ALA A 273 -40.27 6.31 25.23
CA ALA A 273 -40.66 4.98 25.68
C ALA A 273 -40.58 4.84 27.21
N ILE A 274 -39.53 5.39 27.84
CA ILE A 274 -39.40 5.44 29.30
C ILE A 274 -40.53 6.27 29.92
N LEU A 275 -40.86 7.42 29.32
CA LEU A 275 -41.93 8.30 29.80
C LEU A 275 -43.30 7.62 29.70
N VAL A 276 -43.58 6.93 28.59
CA VAL A 276 -44.82 6.17 28.38
C VAL A 276 -44.91 4.99 29.35
N LEU A 277 -43.81 4.27 29.59
CA LEU A 277 -43.77 3.21 30.60
C LEU A 277 -44.00 3.76 32.01
N ALA A 278 -43.33 4.85 32.38
CA ALA A 278 -43.48 5.46 33.70
C ALA A 278 -44.88 6.05 33.95
N LEU A 279 -45.50 6.63 32.92
CA LEU A 279 -46.87 7.17 32.99
C LEU A 279 -47.92 6.05 32.93
N GLY A 280 -47.71 5.03 32.09
CA GLY A 280 -48.59 3.86 31.98
C GLY A 280 -48.59 2.99 33.25
N LEU A 281 -47.44 2.85 33.91
CA LEU A 281 -47.31 2.20 35.21
C LEU A 281 -48.00 2.99 36.34
N LYS A 282 -48.14 4.32 36.19
CA LYS A 282 -48.85 5.16 37.17
C LYS A 282 -50.38 5.10 37.04
N THR A 283 -50.89 4.75 35.86
CA THR A 283 -52.34 4.61 35.62
C THR A 283 -52.87 3.19 35.86
N GLY A 284 -51.99 2.20 36.01
CA GLY A 284 -52.35 0.80 36.25
C GLY A 284 -52.54 0.39 37.72
N VAL A 285 -52.44 1.32 38.67
CA VAL A 285 -52.73 1.08 40.09
C VAL A 285 -53.94 1.91 40.50
N ARG A 286 -55.12 1.43 40.12
CA ARG A 286 -56.40 1.71 40.79
C ARG A 286 -57.32 0.51 40.62
#